data_AF-A0A6P2EF27-F1
#
_entry.id   AF-A0A6P2EF27-F1
#
_cell.length_a   1.000
_cell.length_b   1.000
_cell.length_c   1.000
_cell.angle_alpha   90.00
_cell.angle_beta   90.00
_cell.angle_gamma   90.00
#
_symmetry.space_group_name_H-M   'P 1'
#
loop_
_entity.id
_entity.type
_entity.pdbx_description
1 polymer ?
#
loop_
_entity_poly.entity_id
_entity_poly.type
_entity_poly.pdbx_seq_one_letter_code
_entity_poly.pdbx_strand_id
1 'polypeptide(L)'
;MSAIESLLGRLPDAQAGPLVHTPRTLLVGSDVLIHLQEDESREEVTLYSVPGSMQEVAWLSECTEAWSHVLPHPVQKQAVCALTVSPESREVFLSETWPRAALDQVTLGLELNAHAERHRLWRRMLVPQDGGVESPVSS
;
A
#
# COMPACT_ATOMS: atom_id res chain seq x y z
N MET A 1 -22.01 -9.97 5.91
CA MET A 1 -21.74 -9.59 4.50
C MET A 1 -20.44 -8.83 4.54
N SER A 2 -19.44 -9.22 3.76
CA SER A 2 -18.12 -8.58 3.82
C SER A 2 -18.22 -7.09 3.49
N ALA A 3 -17.44 -6.27 4.18
CA ALA A 3 -17.26 -4.86 3.86
C ALA A 3 -16.87 -4.65 2.41
N ILE A 4 -15.87 -5.41 1.97
CA ILE A 4 -15.29 -5.33 0.63
C ILE A 4 -16.32 -5.74 -0.42
N GLU A 5 -17.12 -6.79 -0.17
CA GLU A 5 -18.23 -7.17 -1.07
C GLU A 5 -19.29 -6.07 -1.18
N SER A 6 -19.59 -5.39 -0.07
CA SER A 6 -20.56 -4.29 -0.07
C SER A 6 -20.04 -3.08 -0.85
N LEU A 7 -18.72 -2.87 -0.85
CA LEU A 7 -18.07 -1.73 -1.53
C LEU A 7 -17.82 -1.98 -3.02
N LEU A 8 -17.49 -3.22 -3.40
CA LEU A 8 -17.01 -3.57 -4.73
C LEU A 8 -17.90 -4.59 -5.46
N GLY A 9 -19.03 -4.97 -4.85
CA GLY A 9 -19.88 -6.06 -5.33
C GLY A 9 -19.29 -7.44 -5.03
N ARG A 10 -20.09 -8.50 -5.22
CA ARG A 10 -19.61 -9.88 -5.05
C ARG A 10 -18.56 -10.24 -6.08
N LEU A 11 -17.62 -11.10 -5.69
CA LEU A 11 -16.76 -11.79 -6.65
C LEU A 11 -17.64 -12.70 -7.53
N PRO A 12 -17.40 -12.77 -8.85
CA PRO A 12 -18.02 -13.81 -9.67
C PRO A 12 -17.59 -15.19 -9.16
N ASP A 13 -18.52 -16.16 -9.15
CA ASP A 13 -18.50 -17.46 -8.46
C ASP A 13 -17.35 -18.45 -8.81
N ALA A 14 -16.21 -17.99 -9.33
CA ALA A 14 -15.12 -18.85 -9.80
C ALA A 14 -14.19 -19.39 -8.69
N GLN A 15 -14.31 -18.95 -7.43
CA GLN A 15 -13.50 -19.49 -6.32
C GLN A 15 -14.31 -19.57 -5.02
N ALA A 16 -15.25 -20.51 -4.96
CA ALA A 16 -15.86 -20.97 -3.72
C ALA A 16 -14.89 -21.86 -2.92
N GLY A 17 -13.77 -21.28 -2.48
CA GLY A 17 -12.97 -21.78 -1.36
C GLY A 17 -13.27 -20.96 -0.10
N PRO A 18 -12.75 -21.31 1.08
CA PRO A 18 -12.90 -20.48 2.28
C PRO A 18 -12.20 -19.12 2.03
N LEU A 19 -12.97 -18.13 1.58
CA LEU A 19 -12.52 -16.78 1.18
C LEU A 19 -12.24 -15.86 2.37
N VAL A 20 -12.38 -16.36 3.59
CA VAL A 20 -12.06 -15.62 4.80
C VAL A 20 -10.55 -15.36 4.76
N HIS A 21 -10.13 -14.10 4.66
CA HIS A 21 -8.74 -13.61 4.70
C HIS A 21 -7.95 -13.46 3.39
N THR A 22 -8.48 -13.78 2.21
CA THR A 22 -7.73 -13.46 0.96
C THR A 22 -7.94 -12.00 0.57
N PRO A 23 -6.88 -11.17 0.44
CA PRO A 23 -7.04 -9.78 0.03
C PRO A 23 -7.65 -9.68 -1.36
N ARG A 24 -8.59 -8.74 -1.54
CA ARG A 24 -9.10 -8.42 -2.87
C ARG A 24 -8.14 -7.49 -3.59
N THR A 25 -7.63 -7.92 -4.74
CA THR A 25 -6.65 -7.13 -5.50
C THR A 25 -7.35 -6.37 -6.62
N LEU A 26 -7.04 -5.08 -6.73
CA LEU A 26 -7.52 -4.19 -7.78
C LEU A 26 -6.32 -3.63 -8.54
N LEU A 27 -6.44 -3.59 -9.88
CA LEU A 27 -5.54 -2.79 -10.72
C LEU A 27 -6.13 -1.39 -10.86
N VAL A 28 -5.43 -0.38 -10.35
CA VAL A 28 -5.86 1.03 -10.42
C VAL A 28 -4.99 1.78 -11.43
N GLY A 29 -5.65 2.45 -12.37
CA GLY A 29 -5.00 2.96 -13.57
C GLY A 29 -4.56 1.81 -14.47
N SER A 30 -3.25 1.73 -14.78
CA SER A 30 -2.68 0.67 -15.63
C SER A 30 -1.52 -0.08 -14.98
N ASP A 31 -1.09 0.32 -13.78
CA ASP A 31 0.24 -0.05 -13.27
C ASP A 31 0.33 -0.24 -11.74
N VAL A 32 -0.73 0.06 -10.99
CA VAL A 32 -0.71 -0.05 -9.52
C VAL A 32 -1.66 -1.14 -9.07
N LEU A 33 -1.11 -2.16 -8.41
CA LEU A 33 -1.90 -3.16 -7.69
C LEU A 33 -2.14 -2.66 -6.26
N ILE A 34 -3.42 -2.54 -5.90
CA ILE A 34 -3.86 -2.22 -4.55
C ILE A 34 -4.63 -3.42 -4.01
N HIS A 35 -4.22 -3.88 -2.84
CA HIS A 35 -4.86 -4.97 -2.13
C HIS A 35 -5.76 -4.41 -1.03
N LEU A 36 -6.96 -4.95 -0.93
CA LEU A 36 -7.92 -4.62 0.11
C LEU A 36 -8.06 -5.81 1.03
N GLN A 37 -7.80 -5.60 2.31
CA GLN A 37 -7.93 -6.61 3.34
C GLN A 37 -8.91 -6.13 4.40
N GLU A 38 -9.82 -7.00 4.79
CA GLU A 38 -10.80 -6.74 5.85
C GLU A 38 -10.35 -7.40 7.15
N ASP A 39 -10.43 -6.66 8.24
CA ASP A 39 -10.39 -7.18 9.60
C ASP A 39 -11.78 -7.02 10.22
N GLU A 40 -12.58 -8.08 10.14
CA GLU A 40 -13.95 -8.09 10.67
C GLU A 40 -13.98 -7.89 12.19
N SER A 41 -12.95 -8.35 12.92
CA SER A 41 -12.92 -8.25 14.38
C SER A 41 -12.76 -6.81 14.87
N ARG A 42 -12.15 -5.97 14.04
CA ARG A 42 -11.90 -4.55 14.32
C ARG A 42 -12.80 -3.61 13.52
N GLU A 43 -13.66 -4.17 12.67
CA GLU A 43 -14.46 -3.40 11.69
C GLU A 43 -13.59 -2.46 10.85
N GLU A 44 -12.45 -2.95 10.36
CA GLU A 44 -11.48 -2.15 9.61
C GLU A 44 -11.26 -2.71 8.19
N VAL A 45 -11.00 -1.81 7.25
CA VAL A 45 -10.56 -2.14 5.90
C VAL A 45 -9.21 -1.49 5.66
N THR A 46 -8.23 -2.30 5.25
CA THR A 46 -6.88 -1.84 4.92
C THR A 46 -6.66 -1.90 3.41
N LEU A 47 -6.28 -0.75 2.82
CA LEU A 47 -5.75 -0.66 1.47
C LEU A 47 -4.24 -0.74 1.58
N TYR A 48 -3.58 -1.60 0.81
CA TYR A 48 -2.12 -1.62 0.78
C TYR A 48 -1.55 -1.89 -0.60
N SER A 49 -0.33 -1.41 -0.83
CA SER A 49 0.44 -1.65 -2.05
C SER A 49 1.94 -1.67 -1.77
N VAL A 50 2.71 -2.24 -2.71
CA VAL A 50 4.17 -2.39 -2.60
C VAL A 50 4.84 -1.61 -3.73
N PRO A 51 5.23 -0.33 -3.53
CA PRO A 51 5.91 0.48 -4.55
C PRO A 51 7.29 -0.03 -4.99
N GLY A 52 7.96 -0.86 -4.19
CA GLY A 52 9.26 -1.43 -4.51
C GLY A 52 10.03 -1.76 -3.24
N SER A 53 11.34 -1.99 -3.36
CA SER A 53 12.22 -2.29 -2.24
C SER A 53 13.24 -1.17 -2.03
N MET A 54 13.62 -0.94 -0.77
CA MET A 54 14.76 -0.08 -0.46
C MET A 54 16.06 -0.73 -0.89
N GLN A 55 17.01 0.10 -1.35
CA GLN A 55 18.39 -0.36 -1.53
C GLN A 55 19.01 -0.76 -0.20
N GLU A 56 19.93 -1.70 -0.26
CA GLU A 56 20.70 -2.09 0.91
C GLU A 56 21.58 -0.93 1.38
N VAL A 57 21.32 -0.46 2.59
CA VAL A 57 22.16 0.49 3.31
C VAL A 57 22.54 -0.17 4.63
N ALA A 58 23.77 0.05 5.09
CA ALA A 58 24.37 -0.73 6.19
C ALA A 58 23.48 -0.81 7.45
N TRP A 59 22.75 0.26 7.77
CA TRP A 59 21.85 0.27 8.92
C TRP A 59 20.59 -0.59 8.73
N LEU A 60 20.07 -0.76 7.51
CA LEU A 60 18.94 -1.66 7.23
C LEU A 60 19.34 -3.12 7.32
N SER A 61 20.60 -3.45 7.00
CA SER A 61 21.12 -4.82 7.09
C SER A 61 21.16 -5.36 8.52
N GLU A 62 21.18 -4.46 9.51
CA GLU A 62 21.21 -4.78 10.94
C GLU A 62 19.81 -4.82 11.57
N CYS A 63 18.76 -4.36 10.86
CA CYS A 63 17.39 -4.36 11.36
C CYS A 63 16.76 -5.76 11.27
N THR A 64 16.45 -6.36 12.42
CA THR A 64 15.74 -7.64 12.50
C THR A 64 14.22 -7.50 12.59
N GLU A 65 13.73 -6.29 12.86
CA GLU A 65 12.30 -5.98 12.98
C GLU A 65 11.86 -5.04 11.85
N ALA A 66 10.58 -5.10 11.50
CA ALA A 66 10.01 -4.18 10.53
C ALA A 66 10.05 -2.75 11.07
N TRP A 67 10.66 -1.86 10.31
CA TRP A 67 10.54 -0.43 10.58
C TRP A 67 9.18 0.04 10.07
N SER A 68 8.42 0.72 10.92
CA SER A 68 7.11 1.25 10.56
C SER A 68 6.96 2.68 11.05
N HIS A 69 6.35 3.52 10.22
CA HIS A 69 5.97 4.86 10.57
C HIS A 69 4.49 5.08 10.30
N VAL A 70 3.74 5.38 11.37
CA VAL A 70 2.29 5.62 11.31
C VAL A 70 2.03 7.13 11.30
N LEU A 71 1.23 7.57 10.34
CA LEU A 71 0.85 8.96 10.12
C LEU A 71 -0.68 9.09 10.11
N PRO A 72 -1.24 10.22 10.59
CA PRO A 72 -2.65 10.49 10.39
C PRO A 72 -2.97 10.60 8.89
N HIS A 73 -4.14 10.10 8.46
CA HIS A 73 -4.57 10.28 7.08
C HIS A 73 -4.79 11.79 6.79
N PRO A 74 -4.32 12.31 5.63
CA PRO A 74 -4.29 13.74 5.35
C PRO A 74 -5.67 14.41 5.32
N VAL A 75 -6.72 13.65 5.04
CA VAL A 75 -8.09 14.17 4.90
C VAL A 75 -9.03 13.62 5.97
N GLN A 76 -8.78 12.41 6.49
CA GLN A 76 -9.75 11.67 7.28
C GLN A 76 -9.21 11.26 8.64
N LYS A 77 -9.65 11.94 9.69
CA LYS A 77 -9.08 11.81 11.04
C LYS A 77 -9.17 10.42 11.65
N GLN A 78 -10.11 9.60 11.18
CA GLN A 78 -10.34 8.25 11.71
C GLN A 78 -9.52 7.20 10.96
N ALA A 79 -8.92 7.54 9.81
CA ALA A 79 -8.05 6.68 9.04
C ALA A 79 -6.58 6.94 9.38
N VAL A 80 -5.77 5.90 9.28
CA VAL A 80 -4.32 5.97 9.53
C VAL A 80 -3.56 5.47 8.32
N CYS A 81 -2.48 6.15 7.97
CA CYS A 81 -1.52 5.69 6.98
C CYS A 81 -0.35 5.03 7.70
N ALA A 82 0.21 3.97 7.12
CA ALA A 82 1.51 3.46 7.55
C ALA A 82 2.44 3.26 6.36
N LEU A 83 3.72 3.53 6.62
CA LEU A 83 4.83 3.15 5.78
C LEU A 83 5.60 2.08 6.54
N THR A 84 5.68 0.88 6.01
CA THR A 84 6.40 -0.23 6.64
C THR A 84 7.47 -0.76 5.71
N VAL A 85 8.66 -1.02 6.24
CA VAL A 85 9.76 -1.66 5.50
C VAL A 85 9.96 -3.05 6.08
N SER A 86 9.80 -4.06 5.24
CA SER A 86 10.06 -5.46 5.61
C SER A 86 11.55 -5.66 5.87
N PRO A 87 11.98 -6.24 7.00
CA PRO A 87 13.39 -6.47 7.27
C PRO A 87 13.97 -7.55 6.35
N GLU A 88 13.16 -8.53 5.94
CA GLU A 88 13.59 -9.67 5.11
C GLU A 88 13.68 -9.30 3.63
N SER A 89 12.60 -8.72 3.08
CA SER A 89 12.49 -8.43 1.65
C SER A 89 12.87 -6.99 1.28
N ARG A 90 13.01 -6.11 2.29
CA ARG A 90 13.23 -4.65 2.14
C ARG A 90 12.12 -3.97 1.35
N GLU A 91 11.02 -4.67 1.11
CA GLU A 91 9.85 -4.15 0.45
C GLU A 91 9.26 -3.05 1.30
N VAL A 92 8.93 -1.96 0.63
CA VAL A 92 8.21 -0.84 1.20
C VAL A 92 6.73 -1.10 0.99
N PHE A 93 5.99 -1.18 2.08
CA PHE A 93 4.55 -1.28 2.11
C PHE A 93 3.96 0.09 2.42
N LEU A 94 3.05 0.54 1.57
CA LEU A 94 2.16 1.65 1.87
C LEU A 94 0.83 1.06 2.27
N SER A 95 0.31 1.44 3.43
CA SER A 95 -1.03 1.03 3.84
C SER A 95 -1.86 2.20 4.37
N GLU A 96 -3.16 2.05 4.24
CA GLU A 96 -4.17 2.88 4.88
C GLU A 96 -5.22 2.01 5.53
N THR A 97 -5.41 2.17 6.82
CA THR A 97 -6.44 1.47 7.57
C THR A 97 -7.58 2.41 7.87
N TRP A 98 -8.77 2.01 7.45
CA TRP A 98 -10.01 2.77 7.52
C TRP A 98 -11.02 2.05 8.41
N PRO A 99 -11.69 2.75 9.35
CA PRO A 99 -12.88 2.21 9.97
C PRO A 99 -13.94 1.96 8.90
N ARG A 100 -14.60 0.81 8.97
CA ARG A 100 -15.58 0.38 7.97
C ARG A 100 -16.67 1.41 7.75
N ALA A 101 -17.16 2.01 8.83
CA ALA A 101 -18.23 3.00 8.80
C ALA A 101 -17.84 4.32 8.11
N ALA A 102 -16.55 4.62 7.99
CA ALA A 102 -16.02 5.83 7.38
C ALA A 102 -15.69 5.66 5.88
N LEU A 103 -15.82 4.44 5.34
CA LEU A 103 -15.43 4.11 3.97
C LEU A 103 -16.67 3.69 3.17
N ASP A 104 -17.28 4.63 2.45
CA ASP A 104 -18.31 4.33 1.45
C ASP A 104 -17.72 4.11 0.05
N GLN A 105 -18.55 3.75 -0.92
CA GLN A 105 -18.09 3.42 -2.27
C GLN A 105 -17.46 4.63 -2.99
N VAL A 106 -17.96 5.85 -2.76
CA VAL A 106 -17.44 7.07 -3.39
C VAL A 106 -16.07 7.40 -2.80
N THR A 107 -15.99 7.38 -1.47
CA THR A 107 -14.75 7.60 -0.71
C THR A 107 -13.70 6.58 -1.10
N LEU A 108 -14.05 5.29 -1.17
CA LEU A 108 -13.14 4.25 -1.63
C LEU A 108 -12.61 4.55 -3.04
N GLY A 109 -13.46 4.98 -3.97
CA GLY A 109 -13.02 5.33 -5.33
C GLY A 109 -12.02 6.49 -5.35
N LEU A 110 -12.23 7.51 -4.52
CA LEU A 110 -11.30 8.64 -4.39
C LEU A 110 -9.97 8.19 -3.77
N GLU A 111 -10.02 7.39 -2.71
CA GLU A 111 -8.83 6.96 -1.99
C GLU A 111 -8.00 5.94 -2.76
N LEU A 112 -8.63 5.06 -3.55
CA LEU A 112 -7.89 4.18 -4.47
C LEU A 112 -7.02 4.99 -5.46
N ASN A 113 -7.55 6.10 -5.99
CA ASN A 113 -6.80 6.98 -6.87
C ASN A 113 -5.69 7.74 -6.12
N ALA A 114 -5.99 8.29 -4.94
CA ALA A 114 -5.01 8.99 -4.11
C ALA A 114 -3.88 8.06 -3.65
N HIS A 115 -4.20 6.82 -3.28
CA HIS A 115 -3.24 5.78 -2.92
C HIS A 115 -2.36 5.41 -4.10
N ALA A 116 -2.93 5.27 -5.30
CA ALA A 116 -2.15 5.01 -6.52
C ALA A 116 -1.15 6.14 -6.83
N GLU A 117 -1.53 7.41 -6.65
CA GLU A 117 -0.59 8.53 -6.82
C GLU A 117 0.55 8.51 -5.78
N ARG A 118 0.23 8.23 -4.51
CA ARG A 118 1.22 8.07 -3.44
C ARG A 118 2.16 6.90 -3.73
N HIS A 119 1.63 5.80 -4.22
CA HIS A 119 2.42 4.65 -4.67
C HIS A 119 3.41 5.05 -5.78
N ARG A 120 2.97 5.75 -6.82
CA ARG A 120 3.86 6.19 -7.92
C ARG A 120 4.93 7.16 -7.44
N LEU A 121 4.59 8.04 -6.49
CA LEU A 121 5.57 8.93 -5.86
C LEU A 121 6.66 8.12 -5.13
N TRP A 122 6.26 7.18 -4.28
CA TRP A 122 7.21 6.29 -3.59
C TRP A 122 8.04 5.45 -4.55
N ARG A 123 7.42 4.84 -5.55
CA ARG A 123 8.12 4.06 -6.57
C ARG A 123 9.25 4.87 -7.21
N ARG A 124 9.00 6.15 -7.57
CA ARG A 124 10.02 7.05 -8.12
C ARG A 124 11.15 7.39 -7.13
N MET A 125 10.87 7.46 -5.84
CA MET A 125 11.90 7.71 -4.82
C MET A 125 12.75 6.47 -4.51
N LEU A 126 12.20 5.27 -4.74
CA LEU A 126 12.88 4.00 -4.49
C LEU A 126 13.77 3.54 -5.66
N VAL A 127 13.56 4.06 -6.88
CA VAL A 127 14.44 3.78 -8.01
C VAL A 127 15.79 4.48 -7.78
N PRO A 128 16.94 3.79 -7.99
CA PRO A 128 18.25 4.44 -8.00
C PRO A 128 18.25 5.68 -8.89
N GLN A 129 18.66 6.82 -8.35
CA GLN A 129 18.93 8.03 -9.13
C GLN A 129 20.27 7.85 -9.86
N ASP A 130 20.34 6.96 -10.85
CA ASP A 130 21.52 6.86 -11.71
C ASP A 130 21.55 8.07 -12.66
N GLY A 131 22.49 9.01 -12.46
CA GLY A 131 22.81 10.01 -13.50
C GLY A 131 23.21 11.43 -13.09
N GLY A 132 23.75 11.67 -11.89
CA GLY A 132 24.39 12.95 -11.57
C GLY A 132 25.86 12.99 -12.01
N VAL A 133 26.11 13.57 -13.18
CA VAL A 133 27.41 13.74 -13.87
C VAL A 133 28.50 14.36 -12.99
N GLU A 134 29.65 13.68 -12.88
CA GLU A 134 30.98 14.30 -13.07
C GLU A 134 31.89 13.31 -13.80
N SER A 135 31.93 13.42 -15.14
CA SER A 135 33.17 13.12 -15.86
C SER A 135 34.00 14.40 -15.87
N PRO A 136 35.17 14.47 -15.20
CA PRO A 136 36.13 15.49 -15.55
C PRO A 136 36.74 15.11 -16.90
N VAL A 137 36.36 15.87 -17.92
CA VAL A 137 37.10 15.98 -19.16
C VAL A 137 38.48 16.55 -18.84
N SER A 138 39.50 15.76 -19.15
CA SER A 138 40.86 16.09 -19.58
C SER A 138 41.68 17.16 -18.85
N SER A 139 42.88 16.74 -18.42
CA SER A 139 44.14 17.38 -18.81
C SER A 139 45.23 16.32 -18.97
#